data_AF-A0A524KGL6-F1
#
_entry.id   AF-A0A524KGL6-F1
#
_cell.length_a   1.000
_cell.length_b   1.000
_cell.length_c   1.000
_cell.angle_alpha   90.00
_cell.angle_beta   90.00
_cell.angle_gamma   90.00
#
_symmetry.space_group_name_H-M   'P 1'
#
loop_
_entity.id
_entity.type
_entity.pdbx_description
1 polymer ?
#
loop_
_entity_poly.entity_id
_entity_poly.type
_entity_poly.pdbx_seq_one_letter_code
_entity_poly.pdbx_strand_id
1 'polypeptide(L)'
;MLAVHEKLGTPQAGAYRTVVRSGAAPGHAAAGQGLVWRGIGLDLGAAEVLSAYTLTVGLLGAALRLGAIGHVDAQRLLRQAGDEIADLVSRVAPDLQALHAFTPESEIAVMRHESADARLFAN
;
A
#
# COMPACT_ATOMS: atom_id res chain seq x y z
N MET A 1 7.88 3.38 -8.58
CA MET A 1 6.80 2.70 -9.33
C MET A 1 6.46 3.39 -10.65
N LEU A 2 5.85 4.59 -10.68
CA LEU A 2 5.39 5.23 -11.93
C LEU A 2 6.46 5.37 -13.02
N ALA A 3 7.68 5.78 -12.67
CA ALA A 3 8.79 5.90 -13.62
C ALA A 3 9.23 4.56 -14.24
N VAL A 4 9.01 3.44 -13.53
CA VAL A 4 9.27 2.09 -14.07
C VAL A 4 8.16 1.74 -15.07
N HIS A 5 6.91 1.96 -14.71
CA HIS A 5 5.76 1.67 -15.58
C HIS A 5 5.71 2.53 -16.85
N GLU A 6 6.19 3.77 -16.79
CA GLU A 6 6.40 4.59 -17.98
C GLU A 6 7.40 3.93 -18.95
N LYS A 7 8.54 3.43 -18.43
CA LYS A 7 9.55 2.74 -19.25
C LYS A 7 9.05 1.40 -19.79
N LEU A 8 8.16 0.72 -19.06
CA LEU A 8 7.51 -0.51 -19.49
C LEU A 8 6.36 -0.26 -20.48
N GLY A 9 6.04 0.99 -20.80
CA GLY A 9 4.97 1.35 -21.72
C GLY A 9 3.56 1.11 -21.15
N THR A 10 3.41 1.05 -19.82
CA THR A 10 2.09 0.95 -19.20
C THR A 10 1.25 2.18 -19.56
N PRO A 11 0.04 2.00 -20.11
CA PRO A 11 -0.87 3.08 -20.42
C PRO A 11 -1.02 4.08 -19.25
N GLN A 12 -1.11 5.37 -19.59
CA GLN A 12 -1.31 6.51 -18.68
C GLN A 12 -0.21 6.76 -17.62
N ALA A 13 0.77 5.86 -17.41
CA ALA A 13 1.78 6.00 -16.36
C ALA A 13 2.65 7.26 -16.53
N GLY A 14 3.09 7.56 -17.76
CA GLY A 14 3.87 8.76 -18.07
C GLY A 14 3.06 10.05 -17.90
N ALA A 15 1.81 10.06 -18.40
CA ALA A 15 0.91 11.21 -18.26
C ALA A 15 0.64 11.54 -16.79
N TYR A 16 0.31 10.53 -15.97
CA TYR A 16 0.07 10.73 -14.55
C TYR A 16 1.33 11.17 -13.80
N ARG A 17 2.51 10.62 -14.14
CA ARG A 17 3.79 11.08 -13.59
C ARG A 17 4.03 12.56 -13.86
N THR A 18 3.68 13.07 -15.04
CA THR A 18 3.79 14.50 -15.37
C THR A 18 2.88 15.34 -14.48
N VAL A 19 1.62 14.92 -14.27
CA VAL A 19 0.67 15.62 -13.38
C VAL A 19 1.17 15.66 -11.94
N VAL A 20 1.74 14.56 -11.44
CA VAL A 20 2.35 14.53 -10.09
C VAL A 20 3.56 15.46 -10.02
N ARG A 21 4.42 15.46 -11.04
CA ARG A 21 5.62 16.31 -11.08
C ARG A 21 5.31 17.80 -11.22
N SER A 22 4.19 18.17 -11.83
CA SER A 22 3.75 19.56 -11.89
C SER A 22 3.07 20.03 -10.59
N GLY A 23 2.88 19.15 -9.61
CA GLY A 23 2.17 19.45 -8.37
C GLY A 23 0.64 19.48 -8.50
N ALA A 24 0.10 19.14 -9.68
CA ALA A 24 -1.34 19.10 -9.93
C ALA A 24 -2.04 17.86 -9.33
N ALA A 25 -1.27 16.87 -8.88
CA ALA A 25 -1.76 15.76 -8.07
C ALA A 25 -0.75 15.42 -6.96
N PRO A 26 -1.21 14.98 -5.78
CA PRO A 26 -0.33 14.70 -4.63
C PRO A 26 0.58 13.47 -4.83
N GLY A 27 0.29 12.61 -5.83
CA GLY A 27 1.11 11.44 -6.12
C GLY A 27 0.97 10.30 -5.11
N HIS A 28 -0.19 10.19 -4.45
CA HIS A 28 -0.47 9.13 -3.47
C HIS A 28 -0.29 7.74 -4.08
N ALA A 29 0.37 6.83 -3.34
CA ALA A 29 0.73 5.50 -3.82
C ALA A 29 -0.49 4.71 -4.33
N ALA A 30 -1.59 4.69 -3.56
CA ALA A 30 -2.82 3.98 -3.93
C ALA A 30 -3.41 4.45 -5.28
N ALA A 31 -3.44 5.76 -5.54
CA ALA A 31 -3.93 6.30 -6.81
C ALA A 31 -3.02 5.90 -7.99
N GLY A 32 -1.71 5.97 -7.78
CA GLY A 32 -0.73 5.50 -8.76
C GLY A 32 -0.82 4.00 -9.03
N GLN A 33 -1.03 3.18 -8.00
CA GLN A 33 -1.18 1.73 -8.10
C GLN A 33 -2.44 1.36 -8.87
N GLY A 34 -3.59 1.95 -8.53
CA GLY A 34 -4.84 1.74 -9.25
C GLY A 34 -4.72 2.08 -10.74
N LEU A 35 -4.10 3.22 -11.07
CA LEU A 35 -3.84 3.62 -12.45
C LEU A 35 -2.95 2.60 -13.19
N VAL A 36 -1.85 2.20 -12.56
CA VAL A 36 -0.90 1.23 -13.14
C VAL A 36 -1.53 -0.14 -13.33
N TRP A 37 -2.23 -0.65 -12.31
CA TRP A 37 -2.85 -1.96 -12.33
C TRP A 37 -3.96 -2.06 -13.35
N ARG A 38 -4.78 -1.01 -13.47
CA ARG A 38 -5.74 -0.89 -14.55
C ARG A 38 -5.05 -0.88 -15.91
N GLY A 39 -3.95 -0.15 -16.04
CA GLY A 39 -3.16 -0.05 -17.28
C GLY A 39 -2.55 -1.39 -17.74
N ILE A 40 -2.26 -2.30 -16.82
CA ILE A 40 -1.77 -3.66 -17.15
C ILE A 40 -2.90 -4.71 -17.22
N GLY A 41 -4.16 -4.29 -17.12
CA GLY A 41 -5.32 -5.16 -17.35
C GLY A 41 -5.88 -5.87 -16.13
N LEU A 42 -5.51 -5.46 -14.90
CA LEU A 42 -6.21 -5.97 -13.70
C LEU A 42 -7.63 -5.42 -13.66
N ASP A 43 -8.57 -6.30 -13.30
CA ASP A 43 -9.90 -5.87 -12.87
C ASP A 43 -9.85 -5.29 -11.45
N LEU A 44 -10.97 -4.70 -11.03
CA LEU A 44 -11.06 -4.02 -9.74
C LEU A 44 -10.84 -4.99 -8.56
N GLY A 45 -11.48 -6.16 -8.59
CA GLY A 45 -11.38 -7.13 -7.49
C GLY A 45 -9.96 -7.67 -7.32
N ALA A 46 -9.28 -7.99 -8.43
CA ALA A 46 -7.88 -8.39 -8.40
C ALA A 46 -6.97 -7.28 -7.87
N ALA A 47 -7.22 -6.02 -8.24
CA ALA A 47 -6.49 -4.87 -7.74
C ALA A 47 -6.70 -4.65 -6.23
N GLU A 48 -7.93 -4.79 -5.73
CA GLU A 48 -8.26 -4.65 -4.31
C GLU A 48 -7.60 -5.72 -3.46
N VAL A 49 -7.71 -6.99 -3.87
CA VAL A 49 -7.05 -8.12 -3.20
C VAL A 49 -5.54 -7.95 -3.21
N LEU A 50 -4.96 -7.58 -4.36
CA LEU A 50 -3.51 -7.37 -4.47
C LEU A 50 -3.04 -6.19 -3.60
N SER A 51 -3.83 -5.13 -3.48
CA SER A 51 -3.56 -3.98 -2.60
C SER A 51 -3.43 -4.43 -1.14
N ALA A 52 -4.45 -5.11 -0.63
CA ALA A 52 -4.50 -5.53 0.76
C ALA A 52 -3.43 -6.60 1.06
N TYR A 53 -3.21 -7.53 0.13
CA TYR A 53 -2.15 -8.53 0.25
C TYR A 53 -0.75 -7.90 0.27
N THR A 54 -0.47 -6.95 -0.62
CA THR A 54 0.85 -6.28 -0.69
C THR A 54 1.14 -5.50 0.59
N LEU A 55 0.15 -4.78 1.13
CA LEU A 55 0.27 -4.10 2.42
C LEU A 55 0.60 -5.10 3.54
N THR A 56 -0.14 -6.20 3.61
CA THR A 56 0.03 -7.25 4.63
C THR A 56 1.44 -7.86 4.57
N VAL A 57 1.89 -8.27 3.39
CA VAL A 57 3.25 -8.81 3.20
C VAL A 57 4.32 -7.77 3.56
N GLY A 58 4.10 -6.49 3.23
CA GLY A 58 4.99 -5.40 3.60
C GLY A 58 5.14 -5.27 5.12
N LEU A 59 4.02 -5.28 5.86
CA LEU A 59 3.99 -5.20 7.32
C LEU A 59 4.66 -6.43 7.97
N LEU A 60 4.33 -7.64 7.51
CA LEU A 60 4.96 -8.88 8.01
C LEU A 60 6.46 -8.89 7.73
N GLY A 61 6.89 -8.43 6.55
CA GLY A 61 8.29 -8.28 6.20
C GLY A 61 9.03 -7.24 7.04
N ALA A 62 8.34 -6.20 7.51
CA ALA A 62 8.91 -5.26 8.49
C ALA A 62 9.03 -5.91 9.88
N ALA A 63 7.99 -6.59 10.36
CA ALA A 63 8.00 -7.29 11.64
C ALA A 63 9.11 -8.36 11.73
N LEU A 64 9.33 -9.12 10.66
CA LEU A 64 10.46 -10.07 10.55
C LEU A 64 11.82 -9.37 10.70
N ARG A 65 12.05 -8.26 9.99
CA ARG A 65 13.31 -7.52 10.05
C ARG A 65 13.56 -6.84 11.39
N LEU A 66 12.50 -6.53 12.11
CA LEU A 66 12.56 -6.04 13.50
C LEU A 66 12.77 -7.17 14.51
N GLY A 67 12.72 -8.44 14.10
CA GLY A 67 12.80 -9.60 15.00
C GLY A 67 11.56 -9.80 15.87
N ALA A 68 10.43 -9.15 15.55
CA ALA A 68 9.21 -9.22 16.35
C ALA A 68 8.47 -10.56 16.21
N ILE A 69 8.63 -11.23 15.05
CA ILE A 69 8.02 -12.53 14.73
C ILE A 69 9.01 -13.42 13.98
N GLY A 70 8.79 -14.74 13.99
CA GLY A 70 9.54 -15.69 13.17
C GLY A 70 8.91 -15.91 11.78
N HIS A 71 9.66 -16.55 10.87
CA HIS A 71 9.17 -16.85 9.51
C HIS A 71 7.91 -17.71 9.49
N VAL A 72 7.81 -18.69 10.40
CA VAL A 72 6.63 -19.56 10.51
C VAL A 72 5.41 -18.76 10.97
N ASP A 73 5.60 -17.84 11.93
CA ASP A 73 4.52 -16.98 12.43
C ASP A 73 4.03 -16.02 11.34
N ALA A 74 4.96 -15.45 10.56
CA ALA A 74 4.61 -14.62 9.41
C ALA A 74 3.72 -15.37 8.40
N GLN A 75 4.01 -16.64 8.10
CA GLN A 75 3.17 -17.45 7.20
C GLN A 75 1.80 -17.77 7.80
N ARG A 76 1.73 -18.04 9.11
CA ARG A 76 0.44 -18.25 9.81
C ARG A 76 -0.43 -17.00 9.77
N LEU A 77 0.15 -15.84 10.08
CA LEU A 77 -0.53 -14.55 10.05
C LEU A 77 -0.98 -14.18 8.64
N LEU A 78 -0.13 -14.41 7.62
CA LEU A 78 -0.51 -14.16 6.23
C LEU A 78 -1.70 -15.01 5.80
N ARG A 79 -1.73 -16.29 6.21
CA ARG A 79 -2.87 -17.17 5.95
C ARG A 79 -4.14 -16.67 6.63
N GLN A 80 -4.06 -16.26 7.89
CA GLN A 80 -5.20 -15.72 8.65
C GLN A 80 -5.72 -14.42 8.04
N ALA A 81 -4.82 -13.54 7.59
CA ALA A 81 -5.17 -12.30 6.92
C ALA A 81 -5.92 -12.53 5.59
N GLY A 82 -5.80 -13.71 4.97
CA GLY A 82 -6.53 -14.05 3.76
C GLY A 82 -8.05 -13.94 3.92
N ASP A 83 -8.59 -14.44 5.04
CA ASP A 83 -10.03 -14.39 5.31
C ASP A 83 -10.49 -12.94 5.56
N GLU A 84 -9.70 -12.16 6.30
CA GLU A 84 -9.96 -10.74 6.55
C GLU A 84 -9.90 -9.90 5.27
N ILE A 85 -8.93 -10.17 4.39
CA ILE A 85 -8.83 -9.51 3.09
C ILE A 85 -10.07 -9.82 2.26
N ALA A 86 -10.48 -11.09 2.18
CA ALA A 86 -11.65 -11.51 1.42
C ALA A 86 -12.93 -10.82 1.92
N ASP A 87 -13.10 -10.74 3.24
CA ASP A 87 -14.23 -10.02 3.84
C ASP A 87 -14.17 -8.52 3.54
N LEU A 88 -13.02 -7.87 3.71
CA LEU A 88 -12.84 -6.44 3.45
C LEU A 88 -13.14 -6.06 2.01
N VAL A 89 -12.62 -6.80 1.02
CA VAL A 89 -12.84 -6.51 -0.41
C VAL A 89 -14.27 -6.82 -0.86
N SER A 90 -15.02 -7.61 -0.09
CA SER A 90 -16.44 -7.86 -0.38
C SER A 90 -17.35 -6.68 -0.01
N ARG A 91 -16.84 -5.75 0.81
CA ARG A 91 -17.59 -4.58 1.27
C ARG A 91 -17.58 -3.49 0.21
N VAL A 92 -18.66 -2.70 0.17
CA VAL A 92 -18.74 -1.53 -0.70
C VAL A 92 -17.74 -0.48 -0.22
N ALA A 93 -16.87 -0.02 -1.12
CA ALA A 93 -15.93 1.05 -0.83
C ALA A 93 -16.67 2.33 -0.39
N PRO A 94 -16.17 3.04 0.64
CA PRO A 94 -16.74 4.30 1.05
C PRO A 94 -16.60 5.36 -0.06
N ASP A 95 -17.41 6.42 0.02
CA ASP A 95 -17.27 7.56 -0.89
C ASP A 95 -15.88 8.21 -0.76
N LEU A 96 -15.40 8.79 -1.86
CA LEU A 96 -14.10 9.46 -1.91
C LEU A 96 -13.97 10.58 -0.87
N GLN A 97 -15.07 11.27 -0.55
CA GLN A 97 -15.06 12.33 0.47
C GLN A 97 -14.95 11.80 1.91
N ALA A 98 -15.23 10.50 2.11
CA ALA A 98 -15.09 9.84 3.40
C ALA A 98 -13.69 9.23 3.59
N LEU A 99 -12.83 9.23 2.54
CA LEU A 99 -11.48 8.70 2.65
C LEU A 99 -10.59 9.61 3.49
N HIS A 100 -9.99 9.05 4.53
CA HIS A 100 -8.91 9.67 5.28
C HIS A 100 -7.85 8.62 5.63
N ALA A 101 -6.60 9.08 5.77
CA ALA A 101 -5.50 8.24 6.23
C ALA A 101 -5.35 8.24 7.77
N PHE A 102 -6.19 9.02 8.48
CA PHE A 102 -6.03 9.23 9.92
C PHE A 102 -6.33 7.96 10.74
N THR A 103 -5.32 7.43 11.42
CA THR A 103 -5.35 6.24 12.27
C THR A 103 -4.66 6.54 13.60
N PRO A 104 -5.35 7.09 14.61
CA PRO A 104 -4.74 7.71 15.80
C PRO A 104 -3.56 6.94 16.42
N GLU A 105 -3.67 5.61 16.55
CA GLU A 105 -2.62 4.77 17.12
C GLU A 105 -1.36 4.68 16.26
N SER A 106 -1.51 4.55 14.93
CA SER A 106 -0.38 4.53 13.99
C SER A 106 0.34 5.87 13.99
N GLU A 107 -0.39 6.97 14.09
CA GLU A 107 0.17 8.32 14.09
C GLU A 107 1.03 8.55 15.34
N ILE A 108 0.52 8.15 16.50
CA ILE A 108 1.28 8.20 17.76
C ILE A 108 2.55 7.32 17.66
N ALA A 109 2.44 6.13 17.06
CA ALA A 109 3.59 5.24 16.87
C ALA A 109 4.65 5.87 15.94
N VAL A 110 4.23 6.50 14.84
CA VAL A 110 5.12 7.20 13.89
C VAL A 110 5.79 8.41 14.56
N MET A 111 5.06 9.20 15.35
CA MET A 111 5.64 10.32 16.11
C MET A 111 6.70 9.85 17.10
N ARG A 112 6.48 8.71 17.78
CA ARG A 112 7.49 8.12 18.67
C ARG A 112 8.73 7.65 17.92
N HIS A 113 8.58 7.16 16.69
CA HIS A 113 9.70 6.74 15.85
C HIS A 113 10.63 7.91 15.47
N GLU A 114 10.12 9.15 15.39
CA GLU A 114 10.97 10.33 15.12
C GLU A 114 12.05 10.53 16.19
N SER A 115 11.74 10.19 17.44
CA SER A 115 12.63 10.34 18.60
C SER A 115 13.40 9.06 18.96
N ALA A 116 13.35 8.01 18.13
CA ALA A 116 13.99 6.73 18.43
C ALA A 116 15.51 6.75 18.12
N ASP A 117 16.32 6.26 19.07
CA ASP A 117 17.79 6.22 18.97
C ASP A 117 18.32 5.37 17.80
N ALA A 118 17.54 4.37 17.36
CA ALA A 118 17.86 3.52 16.21
C ALA A 118 16.68 3.45 15.23
N ARG A 119 16.95 3.74 13.95
CA ARG A 119 15.95 3.76 12.87
C ARG A 119 16.37 2.82 11.76
N LEU A 120 15.69 1.69 11.65
CA LEU A 120 15.90 0.70 10.57
C LEU A 120 15.09 1.02 9.31
N PHE A 121 14.15 1.95 9.41
CA PHE A 121 13.22 2.33 8.35
C PHE A 121 13.18 3.85 8.19
N ALA A 122 13.08 4.32 6.95
CA ALA A 122 12.69 5.69 6.67
C ALA A 122 11.16 5.76 6.73
N ASN A 123 10.63 6.75 7.47
CA ASN A 123 9.23 7.16 7.37
C ASN A 123 9.06 8.14 6.21
#